data_AF-A0A6G1SIW3-F1
#
_entry.id   AF-A0A6G1SIW3-F1
#
_cell.length_a   1.000
_cell.length_b   1.000
_cell.length_c   1.000
_cell.angle_alpha   90.00
_cell.angle_beta   90.00
_cell.angle_gamma   90.00
#
_symmetry.space_group_name_H-M   'P 1'
#
loop_
_entity.id
_entity.type
_entity.pdbx_description
1 polymer ?
#
loop_
_entity_poly.entity_id
_entity_poly.type
_entity_poly.pdbx_seq_one_letter_code
_entity_poly.pdbx_strand_id
1 'polypeptide(L)'
;MFIIMCFTSYRIHSIYVLRLFNDPVAILVAYASFYLLLKKHHCLSAIMFSFAISIKMNILLFAPAYALIYYEDLGLLRSVKYGLVALLTQLTLAAPFIYTNPTGYLNRAFDFGRVFLYKWTVNWKIIDEDTFKSPQFFKLLIGLHVIILFLIFFTRWLNVILPKRFSFTHRRDDPIVTLFISNFIGMAFSRSLHYQFYVWYYHSLPLILWTTNYSVVVKMLLLGLIEYSWNQYPANKFSSLLLHSSHFLILIGLFTRNYFKPTSQTDVSHQTQSKKKRRRQH
;
A
#
# COMPACT_ATOMS: atom_id res chain seq x y z
N MET A 1 15.10 -13.41 5.17
CA MET A 1 15.02 -11.94 5.03
C MET A 1 13.93 -11.33 5.90
N PHE A 2 12.66 -11.76 5.81
CA PHE A 2 11.58 -11.28 6.71
C PHE A 2 11.91 -11.45 8.21
N ILE A 3 12.52 -12.58 8.60
CA ILE A 3 12.94 -12.82 9.99
C ILE A 3 13.99 -11.80 10.45
N ILE A 4 14.97 -11.47 9.60
CA ILE A 4 16.01 -10.48 9.93
C ILE A 4 15.36 -9.10 10.14
N MET A 5 14.40 -8.71 9.29
CA MET A 5 13.68 -7.43 9.45
C MET A 5 12.76 -7.37 10.67
N CYS A 6 12.25 -8.49 11.16
CA CYS A 6 11.53 -8.52 12.43
C CYS A 6 12.44 -8.18 13.63
N PHE A 7 13.76 -8.39 13.50
CA PHE A 7 14.74 -8.17 14.58
C PHE A 7 15.65 -6.95 14.37
N THR A 8 15.75 -6.37 13.17
CA THR A 8 16.75 -5.31 12.91
C THR A 8 16.33 -3.89 13.21
N SER A 9 15.03 -3.53 13.13
CA SER A 9 14.64 -2.14 13.38
C SER A 9 14.22 -1.93 14.83
N TYR A 10 15.15 -1.38 15.64
CA TYR A 10 14.91 -0.94 17.02
C TYR A 10 13.64 -0.08 17.13
N ARG A 11 13.41 0.77 16.13
CA ARG A 11 12.26 1.70 16.09
C ARG A 11 10.94 0.97 15.87
N ILE A 12 10.90 -0.02 14.98
CA ILE A 12 9.70 -0.83 14.75
C ILE A 12 9.36 -1.60 16.03
N HIS A 13 10.34 -2.22 16.69
CA HIS A 13 10.10 -2.89 17.96
C HIS A 13 9.56 -1.91 19.03
N SER A 14 10.13 -0.72 19.15
CA SER A 14 9.62 0.32 20.07
C SER A 14 8.18 0.76 19.74
N ILE A 15 7.82 0.91 18.47
CA ILE A 15 6.46 1.30 18.08
C ILE A 15 5.44 0.19 18.38
N TYR A 16 5.77 -1.06 18.05
CA TYR A 16 4.86 -2.21 18.25
C TYR A 16 4.72 -2.61 19.72
N VAL A 17 5.81 -2.58 20.48
CA VAL A 17 5.87 -3.15 21.83
C VAL A 17 5.72 -2.10 22.92
N LEU A 18 6.29 -0.90 22.75
CA LEU A 18 6.45 0.06 23.86
C LEU A 18 5.44 1.22 23.84
N ARG A 19 4.76 1.48 22.72
CA ARG A 19 3.94 2.69 22.56
C ARG A 19 2.44 2.46 22.34
N LEU A 20 1.99 1.19 22.32
CA LEU A 20 0.56 0.80 22.29
C LEU A 20 -0.28 1.58 21.27
N PHE A 21 0.29 1.89 20.10
CA PHE A 21 -0.49 2.51 19.04
C PHE A 21 -1.45 1.50 18.42
N ASN A 22 -2.53 1.99 17.81
CA ASN A 22 -3.49 1.14 17.09
C ASN A 22 -2.93 0.57 15.76
N ASP A 23 -1.71 0.94 15.33
CA ASP A 23 -1.10 0.49 14.08
C ASP A 23 -0.96 -1.03 13.94
N PRO A 24 -0.47 -1.79 14.95
CA PRO A 24 -0.34 -3.23 14.86
C PRO A 24 -1.69 -3.92 14.66
N VAL A 25 -2.71 -3.46 15.39
CA VAL A 25 -4.07 -4.00 15.30
C VAL A 25 -4.68 -3.68 13.94
N ALA A 26 -4.52 -2.44 13.45
CA ALA A 26 -4.99 -2.04 12.13
C ALA A 26 -4.37 -2.89 11.01
N ILE A 27 -3.05 -3.10 11.05
CA ILE A 27 -2.32 -3.90 10.06
C ILE A 27 -2.69 -5.39 10.16
N LEU A 28 -2.88 -5.92 11.37
CA LEU A 28 -3.32 -7.31 11.56
C LEU A 28 -4.69 -7.55 10.91
N VAL A 29 -5.66 -6.67 11.18
CA VAL A 29 -7.01 -6.76 10.59
C VAL A 29 -6.96 -6.53 9.07
N ALA A 30 -6.10 -5.62 8.59
CA ALA A 30 -5.87 -5.43 7.16
C ALA A 30 -5.30 -6.70 6.51
N TYR A 31 -4.31 -7.35 7.11
CA TYR A 31 -3.74 -8.60 6.58
C TYR A 31 -4.74 -9.76 6.60
N ALA A 32 -5.61 -9.84 7.61
CA ALA A 32 -6.74 -10.78 7.59
C ALA A 32 -7.67 -10.51 6.40
N SER A 33 -7.97 -9.24 6.13
CA SER A 33 -8.74 -8.86 4.93
C SER A 33 -8.03 -9.23 3.62
N PHE A 34 -6.71 -9.04 3.54
CA PHE A 34 -5.90 -9.39 2.36
C PHE A 34 -5.92 -10.90 2.12
N TYR A 35 -5.79 -11.70 3.18
CA TYR A 35 -5.90 -13.15 3.11
C TYR A 35 -7.27 -13.60 2.57
N LEU A 36 -8.35 -13.00 3.05
CA LEU A 36 -9.71 -13.28 2.57
C LEU A 36 -9.92 -12.85 1.11
N LEU A 37 -9.30 -11.74 0.70
CA LEU A 37 -9.30 -11.30 -0.70
C LEU A 37 -8.66 -12.34 -1.61
N LEU A 38 -7.51 -12.88 -1.20
CA LEU A 38 -6.79 -13.93 -1.94
C LEU A 38 -7.59 -15.24 -2.03
N LYS A 39 -8.34 -15.57 -0.97
CA LYS A 39 -9.28 -16.70 -0.95
C LYS A 39 -10.59 -16.43 -1.70
N LYS A 40 -10.75 -15.26 -2.32
CA LYS A 40 -11.96 -14.84 -3.06
C LYS A 40 -13.21 -14.73 -2.18
N HIS A 41 -13.03 -14.57 -0.87
CA HIS A 41 -14.13 -14.29 0.08
C HIS A 41 -14.40 -12.78 0.11
N HIS A 42 -14.85 -12.22 -1.02
CA HIS A 42 -14.92 -10.77 -1.24
C HIS A 42 -15.81 -10.00 -0.26
N CYS A 43 -16.94 -10.57 0.17
CA CYS A 43 -17.82 -9.91 1.15
C CYS A 43 -17.11 -9.72 2.50
N LEU A 44 -16.55 -10.81 3.04
CA LEU A 44 -15.86 -10.78 4.31
C LEU A 44 -14.57 -9.96 4.24
N SER A 45 -13.88 -9.99 3.11
CA SER A 45 -12.73 -9.11 2.85
C SER A 45 -13.15 -7.64 2.93
N ALA A 46 -14.23 -7.22 2.27
CA ALA A 46 -14.73 -5.84 2.33
C ALA A 46 -15.09 -5.40 3.75
N ILE A 47 -15.77 -6.26 4.52
CA ILE A 47 -16.12 -6.01 5.92
C ILE A 47 -14.86 -5.84 6.77
N MET A 48 -13.92 -6.78 6.70
CA MET A 48 -12.65 -6.72 7.45
C MET A 48 -11.79 -5.53 7.04
N PHE A 49 -11.82 -5.13 5.76
CA PHE A 49 -11.12 -3.95 5.28
C PHE A 49 -11.70 -2.66 5.91
N SER A 50 -13.04 -2.56 5.98
CA SER A 50 -13.71 -1.44 6.66
C SER A 50 -13.42 -1.39 8.16
N PHE A 51 -13.34 -2.55 8.84
CA PHE A 51 -12.91 -2.61 10.23
C PHE A 51 -11.47 -2.08 10.41
N ALA A 52 -10.55 -2.46 9.53
CA ALA A 52 -9.18 -1.97 9.57
C ALA A 52 -9.12 -0.44 9.37
N ILE A 53 -9.91 0.13 8.46
CA ILE A 53 -10.03 1.58 8.26
C ILE A 53 -10.57 2.28 9.52
N SER A 54 -11.57 1.67 10.19
CA SER A 54 -12.13 2.20 11.43
C SER A 54 -11.12 2.27 12.58
N ILE A 55 -10.18 1.32 12.64
CA ILE A 55 -9.09 1.33 13.62
C ILE A 55 -8.08 2.41 13.27
N LYS A 56 -7.69 2.50 11.99
CA LYS A 56 -6.79 3.56 11.51
C LYS A 56 -6.96 3.86 10.03
N MET A 57 -7.13 5.15 9.72
CA MET A 57 -7.43 5.63 8.37
C MET A 57 -6.30 5.41 7.35
N ASN A 58 -5.05 5.18 7.78
CA ASN A 58 -3.93 4.92 6.86
C ASN A 58 -4.17 3.69 5.96
N ILE A 59 -5.02 2.76 6.38
CA ILE A 59 -5.41 1.60 5.59
C ILE A 59 -6.11 2.01 4.27
N LEU A 60 -6.64 3.24 4.18
CA LEU A 60 -7.22 3.78 2.95
C LEU A 60 -6.20 3.84 1.79
N LEU A 61 -4.89 3.89 2.08
CA LEU A 61 -3.85 3.86 1.05
C LEU A 61 -3.83 2.55 0.22
N PHE A 62 -4.45 1.49 0.73
CA PHE A 62 -4.64 0.22 0.00
C PHE A 62 -5.92 0.22 -0.87
N ALA A 63 -6.83 1.18 -0.70
CA ALA A 63 -8.14 1.18 -1.35
C ALA A 63 -8.11 1.21 -2.89
N PRO A 64 -7.22 1.97 -3.57
CA PRO A 64 -7.11 1.94 -5.04
C PRO A 64 -6.79 0.53 -5.57
N ALA A 65 -5.86 -0.17 -4.92
CA ALA A 65 -5.54 -1.55 -5.25
C ALA A 65 -6.71 -2.51 -4.99
N TYR A 66 -7.41 -2.36 -3.86
CA TYR A 66 -8.62 -3.14 -3.56
C TYR A 66 -9.68 -3.02 -4.66
N ALA A 67 -9.97 -1.78 -5.09
CA ALA A 67 -10.94 -1.51 -6.13
C ALA A 67 -10.56 -2.18 -7.47
N LEU A 68 -9.27 -2.09 -7.85
CA LEU A 68 -8.74 -2.75 -9.04
C LEU A 68 -8.87 -4.28 -8.95
N ILE A 69 -8.49 -4.89 -7.82
CA ILE A 69 -8.56 -6.34 -7.63
C ILE A 69 -10.01 -6.85 -7.69
N TYR A 70 -10.95 -6.16 -7.03
CA TYR A 70 -12.37 -6.51 -7.12
C TYR A 70 -12.93 -6.36 -8.54
N TYR A 71 -12.54 -5.29 -9.24
CA TYR A 71 -12.92 -5.15 -10.64
C TYR A 71 -12.40 -6.31 -11.49
N GLU A 72 -11.15 -6.71 -11.30
CA GLU A 72 -10.55 -7.80 -12.07
C GLU A 72 -11.13 -9.18 -11.75
N ASP A 73 -11.55 -9.40 -10.51
CA ASP A 73 -12.13 -10.68 -10.08
C ASP A 73 -13.62 -10.80 -10.43
N LEU A 74 -14.37 -9.69 -10.42
CA LEU A 74 -15.83 -9.71 -10.40
C LEU A 74 -16.51 -8.79 -11.42
N GLY A 75 -15.75 -7.88 -12.03
CA GLY A 75 -16.27 -6.79 -12.87
C GLY A 75 -16.77 -5.58 -12.07
N LEU A 76 -17.11 -4.50 -12.78
CA LEU A 76 -17.45 -3.21 -12.19
C LEU A 76 -18.64 -3.25 -11.24
N LEU A 77 -19.78 -3.81 -11.66
CA LEU A 77 -21.01 -3.78 -10.88
C LEU A 77 -20.86 -4.48 -9.51
N ARG A 78 -20.20 -5.63 -9.48
CA ARG A 78 -19.95 -6.38 -8.25
C ARG A 78 -18.86 -5.71 -7.39
N SER A 79 -17.86 -5.09 -8.02
CA SER A 79 -16.87 -4.28 -7.30
C SER A 79 -17.54 -3.12 -6.55
N VAL A 80 -18.45 -2.39 -7.21
CA VAL A 80 -19.25 -1.33 -6.58
C VAL A 80 -20.11 -1.88 -5.44
N LYS A 81 -20.75 -3.05 -5.61
CA LYS A 81 -21.50 -3.70 -4.53
C LYS A 81 -20.63 -3.93 -3.28
N TYR A 82 -19.40 -4.43 -3.42
CA TYR A 82 -18.53 -4.65 -2.26
C TYR A 82 -17.95 -3.35 -1.69
N GLY A 83 -17.77 -2.32 -2.51
CA GLY A 83 -17.51 -0.96 -2.03
C GLY A 83 -18.64 -0.42 -1.15
N LEU A 84 -19.90 -0.67 -1.54
CA LEU A 84 -21.08 -0.33 -0.72
C LEU A 84 -21.13 -1.14 0.57
N VAL A 85 -20.76 -2.43 0.56
CA VAL A 85 -20.67 -3.24 1.80
C VAL A 85 -19.65 -2.65 2.77
N ALA A 86 -18.48 -2.23 2.29
CA ALA A 86 -17.49 -1.55 3.12
C ALA A 86 -18.04 -0.22 3.68
N LEU A 87 -18.69 0.60 2.85
CA LEU A 87 -19.31 1.85 3.30
C LEU A 87 -20.39 1.62 4.36
N LEU A 88 -21.28 0.64 4.15
CA LEU A 88 -22.32 0.29 5.10
C LEU A 88 -21.74 -0.19 6.43
N THR A 89 -20.68 -1.01 6.39
CA THR A 89 -19.95 -1.43 7.61
C THR A 89 -19.44 -0.21 8.36
N GLN A 90 -18.84 0.76 7.67
CA GLN A 90 -18.37 2.00 8.28
C GLN A 90 -19.50 2.82 8.91
N LEU A 91 -20.65 2.93 8.23
CA LEU A 91 -21.83 3.63 8.74
C LEU A 91 -22.43 2.94 9.96
N THR A 92 -22.47 1.61 9.98
CA THR A 92 -22.92 0.84 11.16
C THR A 92 -22.02 1.08 12.36
N LEU A 93 -20.70 1.12 12.18
CA LEU A 93 -19.76 1.42 13.25
C LEU A 93 -19.83 2.89 13.71
N ALA A 94 -20.12 3.79 12.77
CA ALA A 94 -20.30 5.21 13.05
C ALA A 94 -21.65 5.54 13.71
N ALA A 95 -22.66 4.68 13.55
CA ALA A 95 -24.03 4.90 13.96
C ALA A 95 -24.20 5.48 15.37
N PRO A 96 -23.64 4.90 16.45
CA PRO A 96 -23.82 5.45 17.80
C PRO A 96 -23.31 6.89 17.92
N PHE A 97 -22.20 7.22 17.24
CA PHE A 97 -21.63 8.57 17.27
C PHE A 97 -22.41 9.56 16.42
N ILE A 98 -22.91 9.12 15.26
CA ILE A 98 -23.75 9.93 14.38
C ILE A 98 -25.07 10.26 15.09
N TYR A 99 -25.70 9.29 15.78
CA TYR A 99 -26.94 9.55 16.50
C TYR A 99 -26.77 10.53 17.66
N THR A 100 -25.63 10.50 18.36
CA THR A 100 -25.38 11.41 19.49
C THR A 100 -24.90 12.79 19.05
N ASN A 101 -23.97 12.88 18.11
CA ASN A 101 -23.40 14.14 17.66
C ASN A 101 -22.83 14.02 16.23
N PRO A 102 -23.67 14.18 15.19
CA PRO A 102 -23.25 14.02 13.80
C PRO A 102 -22.14 15.00 13.41
N THR A 103 -22.26 16.27 13.81
CA THR A 103 -21.30 17.32 13.44
C THR A 103 -19.95 17.10 14.11
N GLY A 104 -19.95 16.75 15.40
CA GLY A 104 -18.75 16.39 16.15
C GLY A 104 -18.06 15.16 15.57
N TYR A 105 -18.82 14.11 15.25
CA TYR A 105 -18.28 12.89 14.64
C TYR A 105 -17.65 13.19 13.27
N LEU A 106 -18.37 13.85 12.35
CA LEU A 106 -17.85 14.13 11.01
C LEU A 106 -16.59 15.00 11.04
N ASN A 107 -16.54 16.01 11.91
CA ASN A 107 -15.37 16.89 12.04
C ASN A 107 -14.16 16.19 12.68
N ARG A 108 -14.36 15.15 13.51
CA ARG A 108 -13.27 14.49 14.26
C ARG A 108 -12.85 13.14 13.67
N ALA A 109 -13.77 12.40 13.07
CA ALA A 109 -13.51 11.12 12.42
C ALA A 109 -12.60 11.31 11.19
N PHE A 110 -12.85 12.37 10.42
CA PHE A 110 -12.04 12.74 9.26
C PHE A 110 -11.60 14.19 9.37
N ASP A 111 -10.60 14.43 10.20
CA ASP A 111 -10.00 15.76 10.38
C ASP A 111 -9.09 16.11 9.19
N PHE A 112 -9.70 16.33 8.02
CA PHE A 112 -9.00 16.66 6.77
C PHE A 112 -8.31 18.04 6.81
N GLY A 113 -8.75 18.91 7.73
CA GLY A 113 -8.11 20.20 8.01
C GLY A 113 -6.82 20.09 8.82
N ARG A 114 -6.55 18.93 9.45
CA ARG A 114 -5.37 18.74 10.28
C ARG A 114 -4.10 18.86 9.46
N VAL A 115 -3.26 19.81 9.86
CA VAL A 115 -1.88 19.93 9.40
C VAL A 115 -0.96 19.50 10.53
N PHE A 116 -0.17 18.46 10.27
CA PHE A 116 0.83 18.00 11.23
C PHE A 116 1.95 19.03 11.39
N LEU A 117 2.57 19.05 12.57
CA LEU A 117 3.64 19.99 12.88
C LEU A 117 4.88 19.69 12.03
N TYR A 118 5.41 20.72 11.36
CA TYR A 118 6.61 20.62 10.54
C TYR A 118 7.82 20.11 11.33
N LYS A 119 7.89 20.39 12.64
CA LYS A 119 8.95 19.86 13.54
C LYS A 119 9.13 18.35 13.43
N TRP A 120 8.04 17.59 13.30
CA TRP A 120 8.03 16.13 13.37
C TRP A 120 8.03 15.42 12.01
N THR A 121 8.02 16.17 10.90
CA THR A 121 8.06 15.56 9.56
C THR A 121 9.44 14.97 9.27
N VAL A 122 9.48 13.77 8.70
CA VAL A 122 10.71 13.08 8.29
C VAL A 122 11.03 13.38 6.83
N ASN A 123 10.01 13.43 5.97
CA ASN A 123 10.20 13.45 4.52
C ASN A 123 10.40 14.83 3.92
N TRP A 124 9.76 15.89 4.42
CA TRP A 124 9.81 17.23 3.78
C TRP A 124 10.67 18.26 4.50
N LYS A 125 11.79 17.86 5.11
CA LYS A 125 12.72 18.80 5.76
C LYS A 125 13.54 19.66 4.78
N ILE A 126 13.51 19.35 3.48
CA ILE A 126 14.19 20.13 2.44
C ILE A 126 13.51 21.49 2.19
N ILE A 127 12.18 21.53 2.29
CA ILE A 127 11.36 22.72 2.07
C ILE A 127 11.12 23.46 3.39
N ASP A 128 10.78 24.74 3.32
CA ASP A 128 10.40 25.56 4.47
C ASP A 128 9.00 25.20 5.02
N GLU A 129 8.71 25.68 6.23
CA GLU A 129 7.47 25.38 6.94
C GLU A 129 6.23 26.01 6.28
N ASP A 130 6.37 27.17 5.65
CA ASP A 130 5.25 27.87 4.99
C ASP A 130 4.82 27.12 3.73
N THR A 131 5.79 26.69 2.92
CA THR A 131 5.55 25.81 1.77
C THR A 131 4.91 24.49 2.21
N PHE A 132 5.41 23.87 3.28
CA PHE A 132 4.86 22.62 3.81
C PHE A 132 3.40 22.72 4.25
N LYS A 133 3.02 23.84 4.88
CA LYS A 133 1.64 24.09 5.35
C LYS A 133 0.71 24.54 4.22
N SER A 134 1.26 24.99 3.09
CA SER A 134 0.46 25.57 2.01
C SER A 134 -0.58 24.57 1.43
N PRO A 135 -1.83 25.02 1.17
CA PRO A 135 -2.83 24.20 0.50
C PRO A 135 -2.44 23.81 -0.92
N GLN A 136 -1.68 24.66 -1.62
CA GLN A 136 -1.20 24.39 -2.98
C GLN A 136 -0.26 23.18 -3.00
N PHE A 137 0.65 23.09 -2.03
CA PHE A 137 1.56 21.95 -1.91
C PHE A 137 0.81 20.65 -1.65
N PHE A 138 -0.20 20.68 -0.77
CA PHE A 138 -1.07 19.52 -0.54
C PHE A 138 -1.80 19.05 -1.80
N LYS A 139 -2.39 19.99 -2.57
CA LYS A 139 -3.07 19.67 -3.84
C LYS A 139 -2.10 19.09 -4.87
N LEU A 140 -0.89 19.64 -4.97
CA LEU A 140 0.17 19.12 -5.83
C LEU A 140 0.50 17.66 -5.49
N LEU A 141 0.71 17.36 -4.20
CA LEU A 141 1.01 16.00 -3.74
C LEU A 141 -0.11 15.00 -4.05
N ILE A 142 -1.38 15.38 -3.85
CA ILE A 142 -2.52 14.55 -4.24
C ILE A 142 -2.57 14.34 -5.76
N GLY A 143 -2.35 15.39 -6.55
CA GLY A 143 -2.30 15.30 -8.00
C GLY A 143 -1.23 14.31 -8.46
N LEU A 144 0.00 14.44 -7.95
CA LEU A 144 1.10 13.52 -8.23
C LEU A 144 0.80 12.09 -7.79
N HIS A 145 0.20 11.90 -6.61
CA HIS A 145 -0.22 10.59 -6.12
C HIS A 145 -1.18 9.89 -7.10
N VAL A 146 -2.23 10.59 -7.55
CA VAL A 146 -3.22 10.04 -8.48
C VAL A 146 -2.59 9.76 -9.84
N ILE A 147 -1.75 10.67 -10.35
CA ILE A 147 -1.06 10.49 -11.63
C ILE A 147 -0.18 9.24 -11.58
N ILE A 148 0.63 9.06 -10.54
CA ILE A 148 1.53 7.90 -10.42
C ILE A 148 0.76 6.60 -10.21
N LEU A 149 -0.33 6.61 -9.43
CA LEU A 149 -1.23 5.46 -9.33
C LEU A 149 -1.81 5.07 -10.70
N PHE A 150 -2.25 6.05 -11.48
CA PHE A 150 -2.78 5.82 -12.81
C PHE A 150 -1.70 5.29 -13.76
N LEU A 151 -0.50 5.88 -13.77
CA LEU A 151 0.60 5.45 -14.63
C LEU A 151 1.08 4.02 -14.33
N ILE A 152 1.26 3.67 -13.05
CA ILE A 152 1.72 2.33 -12.67
C ILE A 152 0.68 1.26 -12.98
N PHE A 153 -0.61 1.59 -12.84
CA PHE A 153 -1.71 0.66 -13.13
C PHE A 153 -2.41 0.95 -14.46
N PHE A 154 -1.74 1.63 -15.40
CA PHE A 154 -2.35 2.25 -16.58
C PHE A 154 -3.21 1.28 -17.39
N THR A 155 -2.63 0.16 -17.79
CA THR A 155 -3.32 -0.87 -18.59
C THR A 155 -4.51 -1.49 -17.86
N ARG A 156 -4.45 -1.57 -16.52
CA ARG A 156 -5.54 -2.10 -15.69
C ARG A 156 -6.70 -1.10 -15.62
N TRP A 157 -6.39 0.18 -15.42
CA TRP A 157 -7.37 1.26 -15.45
C TRP A 157 -8.03 1.41 -16.81
N LEU A 158 -7.26 1.31 -17.90
CA LEU A 158 -7.82 1.33 -19.25
C LEU A 158 -8.85 0.23 -19.47
N ASN A 159 -8.64 -0.97 -18.93
CA ASN A 159 -9.64 -2.04 -19.02
C ASN A 159 -10.91 -1.75 -18.21
N VAL A 160 -10.83 -0.97 -17.13
CA VAL A 160 -12.02 -0.50 -16.39
C VAL A 160 -12.86 0.46 -17.23
N ILE A 161 -12.18 1.39 -17.91
CA ILE A 161 -12.82 2.52 -18.62
C ILE A 161 -13.28 2.11 -20.02
N LEU A 162 -12.47 1.34 -20.75
CA LEU A 162 -12.70 1.00 -22.14
C LEU A 162 -13.61 -0.22 -22.28
N PRO A 163 -14.44 -0.27 -23.34
CA PRO A 163 -15.22 -1.46 -23.67
C PRO A 163 -14.29 -2.63 -23.99
N LYS A 164 -14.75 -3.86 -23.69
CA LYS A 164 -13.95 -5.09 -23.86
C LYS A 164 -13.35 -5.27 -25.27
N ARG A 165 -13.92 -4.66 -26.30
CA ARG A 165 -13.37 -4.64 -27.67
C ARG A 165 -11.97 -4.03 -27.76
N PHE A 166 -11.62 -3.11 -26.87
CA PHE A 166 -10.30 -2.46 -26.76
C PHE A 166 -9.55 -2.92 -25.51
N SER A 167 -9.90 -4.08 -24.94
CA SER A 167 -9.23 -4.58 -23.74
C SER A 167 -7.76 -4.80 -24.04
N PHE A 168 -6.91 -4.18 -23.23
CA PHE A 168 -5.48 -4.43 -23.24
C PHE A 168 -5.20 -5.74 -22.50
N THR A 169 -4.37 -6.58 -23.10
CA THR A 169 -3.82 -7.75 -22.41
C THR A 169 -2.85 -7.24 -21.35
N HIS A 170 -3.17 -7.49 -20.08
CA HIS A 170 -2.30 -7.16 -18.97
C HIS A 170 -2.01 -8.42 -18.15
N ARG A 171 -0.74 -8.59 -17.78
CA ARG A 171 -0.32 -9.67 -16.88
C ARG A 171 -0.54 -9.20 -15.45
N ARG A 172 -1.53 -9.77 -14.76
CA ARG A 172 -1.84 -9.40 -13.37
C ARG A 172 -0.63 -9.64 -12.49
N ASP A 173 -0.25 -8.62 -11.73
CA ASP A 173 0.57 -8.79 -10.53
C ASP A 173 -0.13 -9.69 -9.51
N ASP A 174 0.65 -10.25 -8.58
CA ASP A 174 0.08 -10.79 -7.35
C ASP A 174 -0.78 -9.69 -6.67
N PRO A 175 -2.01 -10.00 -6.23
CA PRO A 175 -2.87 -9.04 -5.52
C PRO A 175 -2.18 -8.40 -4.32
N ILE A 176 -1.32 -9.12 -3.57
CA ILE A 176 -0.57 -8.58 -2.44
C ILE A 176 0.40 -7.49 -2.90
N VAL A 177 1.12 -7.75 -4.00
CA VAL A 177 2.07 -6.78 -4.57
C VAL A 177 1.33 -5.51 -5.01
N THR A 178 0.16 -5.67 -5.64
CA THR A 178 -0.70 -4.54 -6.03
C THR A 178 -1.08 -3.68 -4.82
N LEU A 179 -1.52 -4.31 -3.73
CA LEU A 179 -1.87 -3.64 -2.47
C LEU A 179 -0.69 -2.84 -1.91
N PHE A 180 0.48 -3.48 -1.85
CA PHE A 180 1.69 -2.88 -1.29
C PHE A 180 2.22 -1.72 -2.14
N ILE A 181 2.16 -1.84 -3.47
CA ILE A 181 2.52 -0.75 -4.39
C ILE A 181 1.59 0.46 -4.19
N SER A 182 0.27 0.25 -4.10
CA SER A 182 -0.69 1.33 -3.84
C SER A 182 -0.39 2.07 -2.55
N ASN A 183 -0.14 1.33 -1.46
CA ASN A 183 0.21 1.91 -0.17
C ASN A 183 1.54 2.68 -0.23
N PHE A 184 2.55 2.12 -0.90
CA PHE A 184 3.84 2.77 -1.07
C PHE A 184 3.75 4.08 -1.84
N ILE A 185 2.97 4.14 -2.92
CA ILE A 185 2.73 5.39 -3.66
C ILE A 185 2.04 6.41 -2.73
N GLY A 186 1.10 5.98 -1.91
CA GLY A 186 0.51 6.81 -0.85
C GLY A 186 1.54 7.38 0.13
N MET A 187 2.47 6.54 0.60
CA MET A 187 3.54 6.95 1.51
C MET A 187 4.52 7.94 0.85
N ALA A 188 4.91 7.71 -0.40
CA ALA A 188 5.88 8.56 -1.11
C ALA A 188 5.38 9.99 -1.32
N PHE A 189 4.07 10.15 -1.55
CA PHE A 189 3.42 11.45 -1.76
C PHE A 189 2.70 12.00 -0.51
N SER A 190 2.90 11.38 0.66
CA SER A 190 2.37 11.89 1.92
C SER A 190 2.96 13.27 2.23
N ARG A 191 2.10 14.23 2.57
CA ARG A 191 2.56 15.55 3.03
C ARG A 191 3.31 15.47 4.36
N SER A 192 2.93 14.59 5.28
CA SER A 192 3.59 14.52 6.60
C SER A 192 3.84 13.09 7.01
N LEU A 193 5.11 12.75 7.18
CA LEU A 193 5.53 11.48 7.72
C LEU A 193 6.14 11.67 9.10
N HIS A 194 5.37 11.34 10.14
CA HIS A 194 5.90 11.21 11.49
C HIS A 194 6.65 9.90 11.63
N TYR A 195 7.66 9.86 12.48
CA TYR A 195 8.47 8.67 12.75
C TYR A 195 7.69 7.38 13.03
N GLN A 196 6.50 7.47 13.62
CA GLN A 196 5.61 6.32 13.84
C GLN A 196 5.12 5.69 12.52
N PHE A 197 4.98 6.46 11.44
CA PHE A 197 4.39 6.00 10.19
C PHE A 197 5.33 5.11 9.37
N TYR A 198 6.57 4.91 9.82
CA TYR A 198 7.48 3.96 9.16
C TYR A 198 6.87 2.55 9.08
N VAL A 199 6.16 2.16 10.14
CA VAL A 199 5.48 0.86 10.23
C VAL A 199 4.44 0.63 9.12
N TRP A 200 3.86 1.68 8.56
CA TRP A 200 2.76 1.57 7.58
C TRP A 200 3.18 0.85 6.30
N TYR A 201 4.48 0.79 6.00
CA TYR A 201 5.00 0.18 4.78
C TYR A 201 6.33 -0.57 4.98
N TYR A 202 6.92 -0.54 6.18
CA TYR A 202 8.16 -1.25 6.51
C TYR A 202 8.13 -2.71 6.04
N HIS A 203 7.07 -3.45 6.39
CA HIS A 203 6.92 -4.87 6.05
C HIS A 203 6.74 -5.12 4.56
N SER A 204 6.25 -4.14 3.81
CA SER A 204 6.05 -4.24 2.36
C SER A 204 7.30 -3.92 1.54
N LEU A 205 8.25 -3.14 2.07
CA LEU A 205 9.42 -2.67 1.34
C LEU A 205 10.25 -3.80 0.70
N PRO A 206 10.56 -4.91 1.40
CA PRO A 206 11.27 -6.04 0.81
C PRO A 206 10.55 -6.62 -0.39
N LEU A 207 9.24 -6.85 -0.26
CA LEU A 207 8.47 -7.45 -1.33
C LEU A 207 8.45 -6.54 -2.55
N ILE A 208 8.19 -5.24 -2.34
CA ILE A 208 8.20 -4.23 -3.41
C ILE A 208 9.56 -4.21 -4.12
N LEU A 209 10.66 -4.12 -3.36
CA LEU A 209 11.99 -4.08 -3.95
C LEU A 209 12.31 -5.35 -4.73
N TRP A 210 11.92 -6.54 -4.26
CA TRP A 210 12.15 -7.79 -4.97
C TRP A 210 11.36 -7.94 -6.27
N THR A 211 10.32 -7.12 -6.48
CA THR A 211 9.62 -7.03 -7.77
C THR A 211 10.34 -6.14 -8.80
N THR A 212 11.35 -5.38 -8.38
CA THR A 212 12.15 -4.53 -9.27
C THR A 212 13.32 -5.31 -9.92
N ASN A 213 13.77 -4.81 -11.06
CA ASN A 213 14.91 -5.36 -11.81
C ASN A 213 16.29 -5.00 -11.22
N TYR A 214 16.34 -4.34 -10.06
CA TYR A 214 17.60 -3.95 -9.44
C TYR A 214 18.42 -5.16 -8.95
N SER A 215 19.75 -4.99 -8.87
CA SER A 215 20.62 -5.98 -8.26
C SER A 215 20.32 -6.10 -6.76
N VAL A 216 20.65 -7.25 -6.16
CA VAL A 216 20.46 -7.48 -4.71
C VAL A 216 21.18 -6.40 -3.89
N VAL A 217 22.36 -5.95 -4.34
CA VAL A 217 23.12 -4.88 -3.68
C VAL A 217 22.32 -3.58 -3.65
N VAL A 218 21.74 -3.15 -4.76
CA VAL A 218 20.92 -1.93 -4.82
C VAL A 218 19.67 -2.07 -3.97
N LYS A 219 19.01 -3.23 -3.97
CA LYS A 219 17.83 -3.50 -3.13
C LYS A 219 18.16 -3.38 -1.64
N MET A 220 19.27 -3.99 -1.20
CA MET A 220 19.72 -3.93 0.19
C MET A 220 20.17 -2.52 0.57
N LEU A 221 20.85 -1.81 -0.34
CA LEU A 221 21.24 -0.41 -0.14
C LEU A 221 20.00 0.47 0.08
N LEU A 222 18.98 0.37 -0.79
CA LEU A 222 17.74 1.15 -0.64
C LEU A 222 17.03 0.88 0.69
N LEU A 223 16.99 -0.37 1.15
CA LEU A 223 16.45 -0.70 2.49
C LEU A 223 17.25 -0.01 3.60
N GLY A 224 18.59 -0.07 3.53
CA GLY A 224 19.47 0.57 4.51
C GLY A 224 19.35 2.10 4.51
N LEU A 225 19.26 2.74 3.34
CA LEU A 225 19.11 4.20 3.23
C LEU A 225 17.75 4.66 3.76
N ILE A 226 16.68 3.89 3.52
CA ILE A 226 15.36 4.16 4.12
C ILE A 226 15.43 4.02 5.64
N GLU A 227 15.94 2.90 6.15
CA GLU A 227 16.10 2.66 7.60
C GLU A 227 16.91 3.78 8.27
N TYR A 228 18.03 4.19 7.67
CA TYR A 228 18.84 5.31 8.13
C TYR A 228 18.03 6.62 8.19
N SER A 229 17.30 6.93 7.11
CA SER A 229 16.50 8.16 7.02
C SER A 229 15.42 8.24 8.10
N TRP A 230 14.80 7.10 8.46
CA TRP A 230 13.82 7.02 9.53
C TRP A 230 14.44 7.05 10.93
N ASN A 231 15.69 6.62 11.08
CA ASN A 231 16.37 6.61 12.36
C ASN A 231 17.01 7.94 12.74
N GLN A 232 17.24 8.83 11.78
CA GLN A 232 17.79 10.15 12.04
C GLN A 232 16.82 11.05 12.82
N TYR A 233 17.21 11.43 14.05
CA TYR A 233 16.44 12.34 14.91
C TYR A 233 17.33 13.48 15.46
N PRO A 234 16.95 14.76 15.28
CA PRO A 234 15.85 15.25 14.43
C PRO A 234 16.15 15.04 12.93
N ALA A 235 15.11 14.93 12.12
CA ALA A 235 15.25 14.83 10.67
C ALA A 235 15.87 16.12 10.12
N ASN A 236 16.80 15.97 9.16
CA ASN A 236 17.49 17.07 8.51
C ASN A 236 17.28 17.03 6.98
N LYS A 237 17.77 18.05 6.26
CA LYS A 237 17.64 18.14 4.80
C LYS A 237 18.22 16.91 4.09
N PHE A 238 19.34 16.39 4.59
CA PHE A 238 20.02 15.24 4.00
C PHE A 238 19.21 13.95 4.15
N SER A 239 18.72 13.61 5.35
CA SER A 239 17.89 12.42 5.58
C SER A 239 16.58 12.47 4.82
N SER A 240 15.99 13.66 4.70
CA SER A 240 14.79 13.92 3.91
C SER A 240 15.04 13.72 2.41
N LEU A 241 16.15 14.24 1.87
CA LEU A 241 16.54 14.05 0.48
C LEU A 241 16.84 12.59 0.17
N LEU A 242 17.51 11.90 1.09
CA LEU A 242 17.84 10.50 0.96
C LEU A 242 16.58 9.62 0.94
N LEU A 243 15.60 9.92 1.79
CA LEU A 243 14.32 9.23 1.81
C LEU A 243 13.57 9.42 0.49
N HIS A 244 13.46 10.66 -0.01
CA HIS A 244 12.81 10.96 -1.28
C HIS A 244 13.53 10.33 -2.47
N SER A 245 14.86 10.36 -2.49
CA SER A 245 15.67 9.72 -3.54
C SER A 245 15.46 8.21 -3.55
N SER A 246 15.42 7.58 -2.36
CA SER A 246 15.14 6.15 -2.23
C SER A 246 13.73 5.81 -2.69
N HIS A 247 12.73 6.62 -2.33
CA HIS A 247 11.36 6.42 -2.79
C HIS A 247 11.23 6.58 -4.31
N PHE A 248 11.88 7.59 -4.88
CA PHE A 248 11.88 7.87 -6.31
C PHE A 248 12.53 6.74 -7.10
N LEU A 249 13.68 6.21 -6.65
CA LEU A 249 14.31 5.04 -7.26
C LEU A 249 13.42 3.81 -7.20
N ILE A 250 12.71 3.58 -6.09
CA ILE A 250 11.73 2.47 -6.02
C ILE A 250 10.60 2.69 -7.05
N LEU A 251 10.06 3.91 -7.18
CA LEU A 251 9.02 4.21 -8.16
C LEU A 251 9.51 3.99 -9.61
N ILE A 252 10.73 4.40 -9.94
CA ILE A 252 11.35 4.10 -11.23
C ILE A 252 11.45 2.59 -11.42
N GLY A 253 12.01 1.88 -10.44
CA GLY A 253 12.14 0.43 -10.48
C GLY A 253 10.81 -0.30 -10.66
N LEU A 254 9.72 0.23 -10.11
CA LEU A 254 8.36 -0.28 -10.28
C LEU A 254 7.76 0.02 -11.66
N PHE A 255 8.12 1.15 -12.25
CA PHE A 255 7.68 1.52 -13.61
C PHE A 255 8.45 0.76 -14.69
N THR A 256 9.76 0.58 -14.51
CA THR A 256 10.66 -0.11 -15.44
C THR A 256 10.76 -1.60 -15.16
N ARG A 257 10.02 -2.14 -14.18
CA ARG A 257 10.07 -3.59 -13.94
C ARG A 257 9.56 -4.28 -15.19
N ASN A 258 10.43 -5.07 -15.76
CA ASN A 258 10.00 -6.01 -16.78
C ASN A 258 9.33 -7.14 -16.02
N TYR A 259 8.11 -7.49 -16.38
CA TYR A 259 7.36 -8.61 -15.80
C TYR A 259 7.97 -10.00 -16.13
N PHE A 260 9.31 -10.10 -16.24
CA PHE A 260 10.12 -11.30 -16.54
C PHE A 260 9.82 -12.40 -15.52
N LYS A 261 9.62 -13.67 -15.86
CA LYS A 261 9.69 -14.41 -17.14
C LYS A 261 8.38 -15.22 -17.30
N PRO A 262 8.02 -15.70 -18.51
CA PRO A 262 7.13 -16.84 -18.61
C PRO A 262 7.72 -18.00 -17.81
N THR A 263 6.89 -18.72 -17.06
CA THR A 263 7.25 -20.06 -16.58
C THR A 263 7.77 -20.82 -17.79
N SER A 264 9.04 -21.16 -17.80
CA SER A 264 9.65 -21.93 -18.86
C SER A 264 8.81 -23.19 -19.06
N GLN A 265 8.34 -23.44 -20.29
CA GLN A 265 7.48 -24.57 -20.65
C GLN A 265 8.05 -25.95 -20.23
N THR A 266 9.34 -26.00 -19.88
CA THR A 266 10.02 -27.15 -19.28
C THR A 266 9.43 -27.62 -17.94
N ASP A 267 8.88 -26.73 -17.10
CA ASP A 267 8.30 -27.14 -15.80
C ASP A 267 6.92 -27.78 -15.95
N VAL A 268 6.13 -27.35 -16.94
CA VAL A 268 4.83 -27.93 -17.25
C VAL A 268 5.01 -29.32 -17.89
N SER A 269 6.03 -29.50 -18.76
CA SER A 269 6.34 -30.81 -19.32
C SER A 269 6.82 -31.81 -18.26
N HIS A 270 7.64 -31.39 -17.29
CA HIS A 270 8.11 -32.27 -16.23
C HIS A 270 6.99 -32.68 -15.26
N GLN A 271 6.08 -31.77 -14.91
CA GLN A 271 4.90 -32.11 -14.10
C GLN A 271 3.90 -33.01 -14.84
N THR A 272 3.72 -32.79 -16.14
CA THR A 272 2.80 -33.60 -16.96
C THR A 272 3.38 -35.00 -17.23
N GLN A 273 4.70 -35.13 -17.46
CA GLN A 273 5.37 -36.43 -17.58
C GLN A 273 5.41 -37.19 -16.25
N SER A 274 5.67 -36.51 -15.13
CA SER A 274 5.61 -37.11 -13.79
C SER A 274 4.23 -37.66 -13.45
N LYS A 275 3.15 -36.90 -13.74
CA LYS A 275 1.76 -37.37 -13.59
C LYS A 275 1.41 -38.52 -14.53
N LYS A 276 1.88 -38.52 -15.78
CA LYS A 276 1.70 -39.64 -16.71
C LYS A 276 2.46 -40.90 -16.28
N LYS A 277 3.66 -40.76 -15.70
CA LYS A 277 4.46 -41.90 -15.21
C LYS A 277 3.83 -42.54 -13.97
N ARG A 278 3.31 -41.74 -13.03
CA ARG A 278 2.55 -42.23 -11.87
C ARG A 278 1.23 -42.91 -12.24
N ARG A 279 0.53 -42.44 -13.28
CA ARG A 279 -0.71 -43.07 -13.78
C ARG A 279 -0.50 -44.37 -14.57
N ARG A 280 0.74 -44.73 -14.92
CA ARG A 280 1.06 -46.00 -15.59
C ARG A 280 1.58 -47.08 -14.63
N GLN A 281 1.72 -46.75 -13.34
CA GLN A 281 2.21 -47.65 -12.28
C GLN A 281 1.10 -48.07 -11.31
N HIS A 282 -0.14 -47.66 -11.56
CA HIS A 282 -1.38 -48.18 -10.97
C HIS A 282 -2.27 -48.64 -12.11
#